data_AF-A0AA39UT69-F1
#
_entry.id   AF-A0AA39UT69-F1
#
_cell.length_a   1.000
_cell.length_b   1.000
_cell.length_c   1.000
_cell.angle_alpha   90.00
_cell.angle_beta   90.00
_cell.angle_gamma   90.00
#
_symmetry.space_group_name_H-M   'P 1'
#
loop_
_entity.id
_entity.type
_entity.pdbx_description
1 polymer ?
#
loop_
_entity_poly.entity_id
_entity_poly.type
_entity_poly.pdbx_seq_one_letter_code
_entity_poly.pdbx_strand_id
1 'polypeptide(L)'
;MGYTIWLIPSSYEFSVLSELMKFHPQSSTLPSQSHSYPFFHLHITLTTFNGFPPLVNPDDISLDNLPAPGLGHFDSVKHGNSYLGTLSIVISQDKDNNLTLLHDAVTVRLGRLNFHWKSCCFPHMSLFYVDESEE
;
A
#
# COMPACT_ATOMS: atom_id res chain seq x y z
N MET A 1 16.53 -5.19 7.37
CA MET A 1 15.66 -5.30 6.19
C MET A 1 14.22 -5.33 6.65
N GLY A 2 13.36 -4.49 6.07
CA GLY A 2 11.91 -4.51 6.30
C GLY A 2 11.22 -5.31 5.22
N TYR A 3 10.13 -5.97 5.57
CA TYR A 3 9.27 -6.75 4.67
C TYR A 3 7.86 -6.19 4.71
N THR A 4 7.10 -6.43 3.65
CA THR A 4 5.73 -5.96 3.50
C THR A 4 4.89 -6.99 2.77
N ILE A 5 3.61 -7.06 3.14
CA ILE A 5 2.60 -7.84 2.43
C ILE A 5 1.71 -6.86 1.69
N TRP A 6 1.63 -7.04 0.38
CA TRP A 6 0.87 -6.19 -0.53
C TRP A 6 -0.32 -6.92 -1.10
N LEU A 7 -1.40 -6.16 -1.29
CA LEU A 7 -2.45 -6.51 -2.24
C LEU A 7 -2.16 -5.76 -3.53
N ILE A 8 -2.04 -6.52 -4.61
CA ILE A 8 -1.80 -5.97 -5.94
C ILE A 8 -3.13 -5.97 -6.72
N PRO A 9 -3.41 -4.91 -7.50
CA PRO A 9 -4.57 -4.89 -8.40
C PRO A 9 -4.50 -6.03 -9.42
N SER A 10 -5.64 -6.41 -9.98
CA SER A 10 -5.67 -7.30 -11.14
C SER A 10 -4.90 -6.67 -12.32
N SER A 11 -4.46 -7.49 -13.28
CA SER A 11 -3.69 -6.99 -14.44
C SER A 11 -4.43 -5.89 -15.22
N TYR A 12 -5.76 -5.98 -15.29
CA TYR A 12 -6.60 -4.97 -15.94
C TYR A 12 -6.58 -3.64 -15.16
N GLU A 13 -6.88 -3.69 -13.86
CA GLU A 13 -6.88 -2.51 -12.99
C GLU A 13 -5.49 -1.87 -12.92
N PHE A 14 -4.45 -2.69 -12.81
CA PHE A 14 -3.07 -2.23 -12.82
C PHE A 14 -2.75 -1.43 -14.08
N SER A 15 -3.17 -1.90 -15.26
CA SER A 15 -2.95 -1.18 -16.52
C SER A 15 -3.67 0.18 -16.53
N VAL A 16 -4.91 0.24 -16.04
CA VAL A 16 -5.70 1.48 -15.99
C VAL A 16 -5.09 2.47 -15.00
N LEU A 17 -4.74 2.01 -13.80
CA LEU A 17 -4.16 2.84 -12.74
C LEU A 17 -2.74 3.31 -13.09
N SER A 18 -1.99 2.53 -13.85
CA SER A 18 -0.65 2.92 -14.32
C SER A 18 -0.71 4.12 -15.27
N GLU A 19 -1.81 4.31 -16.02
CA GLU A 19 -1.99 5.52 -16.82
C GLU A 19 -2.17 6.76 -15.93
N LEU A 20 -2.85 6.63 -14.78
CA LEU A 20 -2.98 7.74 -13.82
C LEU A 20 -1.62 8.16 -13.26
N MET A 21 -0.73 7.19 -12.98
CA MET A 21 0.62 7.48 -12.50
C MET A 21 1.48 8.25 -13.52
N LYS A 22 1.12 8.26 -14.81
CA LYS A 22 1.85 9.05 -15.83
C LYS A 22 1.45 10.52 -15.82
N PHE A 23 0.37 10.89 -15.13
CA PHE A 23 -0.02 12.30 -14.98
C PHE A 23 0.89 12.98 -13.95
N HIS A 24 2.07 13.38 -14.42
CA HIS A 24 2.93 14.30 -13.70
C HIS A 24 2.53 15.73 -14.05
N PRO A 25 2.55 16.66 -13.08
CA PRO A 25 2.37 18.07 -13.40
C PRO A 25 3.39 18.49 -14.47
N GLN A 26 2.90 19.04 -15.58
CA GLN A 26 3.76 19.55 -16.64
C GLN A 26 4.61 20.69 -16.07
N SER A 27 5.92 20.49 -16.01
CA SER A 27 6.96 21.47 -15.69
C SER A 27 6.43 22.67 -14.90
N SER A 28 6.32 22.52 -13.58
CA SER A 28 6.14 23.69 -12.73
C SER A 28 7.34 24.63 -12.94
N THR A 29 7.14 25.93 -12.80
CA THR A 29 8.22 26.92 -12.80
C THR A 29 9.20 26.75 -11.62
N LEU A 30 9.01 25.71 -10.81
CA LEU A 30 9.81 25.38 -9.65
C LEU A 30 11.05 24.55 -10.07
N PRO A 31 12.19 24.72 -9.38
CA PRO A 31 13.40 23.98 -9.71
C PRO A 31 13.18 22.46 -9.66
N SER A 32 13.72 21.74 -10.63
CA SER A 32 13.59 20.28 -10.79
C SER A 32 14.18 19.42 -9.66
N GLN A 33 14.69 20.03 -8.58
CA GLN A 33 15.38 19.35 -7.48
C GLN A 33 14.45 18.97 -6.31
N SER A 34 13.19 19.42 -6.31
CA SER A 34 12.26 19.28 -5.17
C SER A 34 11.08 18.33 -5.40
N HIS A 35 11.09 17.52 -6.48
CA HIS A 35 10.00 16.57 -6.74
C HIS A 35 10.54 15.30 -7.43
N SER A 36 10.58 14.18 -6.70
CA SER A 36 10.82 12.84 -7.27
C SER A 36 9.50 12.11 -7.38
N TYR A 37 9.10 11.70 -8.59
CA TYR A 37 7.91 10.88 -8.86
C TYR A 37 8.33 9.46 -9.25
N PRO A 38 8.81 8.62 -8.31
CA PRO A 38 9.28 7.30 -8.65
C PRO A 38 8.14 6.44 -9.19
N PHE A 39 8.45 5.62 -10.19
CA PHE A 39 7.57 4.50 -10.54
C PHE A 39 7.69 3.41 -9.47
N PHE A 40 6.55 2.95 -8.97
CA PHE A 40 6.44 1.81 -8.08
C PHE A 40 5.28 0.93 -8.50
N HIS A 41 5.28 -0.33 -8.04
CA HIS A 41 4.18 -1.23 -8.32
C HIS A 41 2.96 -0.82 -7.50
N LEU A 42 1.83 -0.47 -8.13
CA LEU A 42 0.60 -0.12 -7.42
C LEU A 42 0.18 -1.23 -6.47
N HIS A 43 -0.05 -0.86 -5.21
CA HIS A 43 -0.38 -1.81 -4.16
C HIS A 43 -1.16 -1.13 -3.02
N ILE A 44 -1.90 -1.95 -2.27
CA ILE A 44 -2.39 -1.62 -0.92
C ILE A 44 -1.49 -2.37 0.06
N THR A 45 -0.83 -1.63 0.95
CA THR A 45 -0.01 -2.25 2.00
C THR A 45 -0.93 -2.82 3.07
N LEU A 46 -0.99 -4.14 3.20
CA LEU A 46 -1.69 -4.79 4.32
C LEU A 46 -0.92 -4.58 5.61
N THR A 47 0.36 -4.92 5.60
CA THR A 47 1.19 -4.86 6.80
C THR A 47 2.67 -4.84 6.45
N THR A 48 3.47 -4.40 7.41
CA THR A 48 4.93 -4.34 7.34
C THR A 48 5.53 -4.98 8.58
N PHE A 49 6.71 -5.59 8.48
CA PHE A 49 7.40 -6.17 9.63
C PHE A 49 8.92 -6.18 9.44
N ASN A 50 9.64 -6.25 10.55
CA ASN A 50 11.11 -6.21 10.57
C ASN A 50 11.68 -7.61 10.74
N GLY A 51 12.34 -8.11 9.70
CA GLY A 51 12.99 -9.43 9.77
C GLY A 51 12.01 -10.60 9.90
N PHE A 52 12.54 -11.80 9.77
CA PHE A 52 11.84 -13.03 10.13
C PHE A 52 12.27 -13.44 11.53
N PRO A 53 11.34 -13.87 12.39
CA PRO A 53 11.69 -14.55 13.63
C PRO A 53 12.63 -15.74 13.34
N PRO A 54 13.59 -16.07 14.22
CA PRO A 54 14.69 -17.01 13.89
C PRO A 54 14.26 -18.42 13.44
N LEU A 55 13.02 -18.82 13.76
CA LEU A 55 12.47 -20.16 13.50
C LEU A 55 11.37 -20.17 12.45
N VAL A 56 11.08 -19.03 11.82
CA VAL A 56 9.97 -18.90 10.87
C VAL A 56 10.52 -18.82 9.46
N ASN A 57 10.09 -19.77 8.62
CA ASN A 57 10.33 -19.76 7.19
C ASN A 57 9.28 -18.86 6.50
N PRO A 58 9.62 -18.12 5.44
CA PRO A 58 8.63 -17.45 4.59
C PRO A 58 7.38 -18.27 4.24
N ASP A 59 7.55 -19.57 3.98
CA ASP A 59 6.44 -20.47 3.65
C ASP A 59 5.45 -20.67 4.81
N ASP A 60 5.85 -20.40 6.06
CA ASP A 60 4.97 -20.46 7.23
C ASP A 60 3.95 -19.32 7.27
N ILE A 61 4.19 -18.23 6.51
CA ILE A 61 3.21 -17.15 6.26
C ILE A 61 2.27 -17.59 5.13
N SER A 62 1.78 -18.84 5.17
CA SER A 62 0.79 -19.32 4.21
C SER A 62 -0.40 -18.35 4.20
N LEU A 63 -0.81 -17.95 3.00
CA LEU A 63 -1.99 -17.11 2.76
C LEU A 63 -3.25 -17.96 2.49
N ASP A 64 -3.15 -19.27 2.69
CA ASP A 64 -4.26 -20.19 2.48
C ASP A 64 -5.35 -19.98 3.53
N ASN A 65 -6.60 -20.17 3.09
CA ASN A 65 -7.81 -20.01 3.90
C ASN A 65 -8.00 -18.61 4.50
N LEU A 66 -7.35 -17.58 3.92
CA LEU A 66 -7.68 -16.20 4.22
C LEU A 66 -8.95 -15.77 3.45
N PRO A 67 -9.71 -14.79 3.97
CA PRO A 67 -10.79 -14.18 3.20
C PRO A 67 -10.26 -13.70 1.84
N ALA A 68 -10.90 -14.10 0.74
CA ALA A 68 -10.52 -13.63 -0.58
C ALA A 68 -10.68 -12.11 -0.64
N PRO A 69 -9.71 -11.33 -1.14
CA PRO A 69 -9.86 -9.87 -1.23
C PRO A 69 -11.09 -9.52 -2.07
N GLY A 70 -11.98 -8.72 -1.48
CA GLY A 70 -13.19 -8.21 -2.11
C GLY A 70 -12.91 -7.09 -3.10
N LEU A 71 -13.94 -6.67 -3.84
CA LEU A 71 -13.84 -5.56 -4.78
C LEU A 71 -13.71 -4.25 -3.98
N GLY A 72 -12.56 -3.60 -4.08
CA GLY A 72 -12.33 -2.30 -3.46
C GLY A 72 -12.76 -1.16 -4.39
N HIS A 73 -13.69 -0.32 -3.93
CA HIS A 73 -14.06 0.89 -4.65
C HIS A 73 -13.21 2.08 -4.19
N PHE A 74 -12.92 3.02 -5.10
CA PHE A 74 -12.25 4.26 -4.72
C PHE A 74 -13.27 5.18 -4.05
N ASP A 75 -12.95 5.62 -2.83
CA ASP A 75 -13.77 6.55 -2.09
C ASP A 75 -13.35 7.99 -2.38
N SER A 76 -12.07 8.28 -2.11
CA SER A 76 -11.55 9.64 -2.17
C SER A 76 -10.05 9.67 -2.43
N VAL A 77 -9.54 10.84 -2.81
CA VAL A 77 -8.09 11.11 -2.89
C VAL A 77 -7.68 11.89 -1.65
N LYS A 78 -6.64 11.43 -0.98
CA LYS A 78 -6.06 12.06 0.21
C LYS A 78 -4.67 12.60 -0.10
N HIS A 79 -4.49 13.88 0.20
CA HIS A 79 -3.19 14.51 0.25
C HIS A 79 -2.57 14.35 1.64
N GLY A 80 -1.28 14.04 1.69
CA GLY A 80 -0.51 13.96 2.93
C GLY A 80 0.73 14.84 2.85
N ASN A 81 1.35 15.02 4.01
CA ASN A 81 2.51 15.89 4.21
C ASN A 81 3.81 15.11 4.43
N SER A 82 3.90 13.90 3.87
CA SER A 82 5.08 13.04 3.98
C SER A 82 5.35 12.38 2.64
N TYR A 83 6.62 12.06 2.37
CA TYR A 83 7.04 11.43 1.12
C TYR A 83 6.17 10.21 0.74
N LEU A 84 5.94 9.30 1.69
CA LEU A 84 5.16 8.06 1.46
C LEU A 84 3.64 8.27 1.46
N GLY A 85 3.16 9.48 1.73
CA GLY A 85 1.74 9.79 1.85
C GLY A 85 1.32 11.00 1.03
N THR A 86 2.15 11.52 0.12
CA THR A 86 1.87 12.78 -0.57
C THR A 86 0.53 12.73 -1.29
N LEU A 87 0.29 11.70 -2.11
CA LEU A 87 -1.02 11.48 -2.72
C LEU A 87 -1.39 10.00 -2.69
N SER A 88 -2.55 9.71 -2.13
CA SER A 88 -3.07 8.36 -2.01
C SER A 88 -4.55 8.31 -2.33
N ILE A 89 -5.02 7.16 -2.82
CA ILE A 89 -6.43 6.82 -2.93
C ILE A 89 -6.84 6.12 -1.63
N VAL A 90 -7.90 6.61 -1.02
CA VAL A 90 -8.60 5.93 0.08
C VAL A 90 -9.57 4.93 -0.53
N ILE A 91 -9.52 3.69 -0.04
CA ILE A 91 -10.39 2.62 -0.51
C ILE A 91 -11.65 2.59 0.37
N SER A 92 -12.82 2.59 -0.27
CA SER A 92 -14.12 2.50 0.38
C SER A 92 -14.22 1.23 1.23
N GLN A 93 -14.74 1.34 2.44
CA GLN A 93 -15.01 0.21 3.34
C GLN A 93 -16.50 -0.17 3.31
N ASP A 94 -17.06 -0.27 2.11
CA ASP A 94 -18.44 -0.71 1.92
C ASP A 94 -18.64 -2.20 2.29
N LYS A 95 -19.89 -2.63 2.37
CA LYS A 95 -20.26 -3.98 2.83
C LYS A 95 -19.68 -5.10 1.96
N ASP A 96 -19.37 -4.80 0.70
CA ASP A 96 -18.80 -5.75 -0.26
C ASP A 96 -17.27 -5.82 -0.16
N ASN A 97 -16.65 -4.88 0.56
CA ASN A 97 -15.22 -4.86 0.81
C ASN A 97 -14.88 -5.56 2.13
N ASN A 98 -14.05 -6.60 2.03
CA ASN A 98 -13.56 -7.37 3.18
C ASN A 98 -12.06 -7.16 3.47
N LEU A 99 -11.46 -6.08 2.97
CA LEU A 99 -10.05 -5.73 3.17
C LEU A 99 -9.69 -5.65 4.65
N THR A 100 -10.57 -5.12 5.51
CA THR A 100 -10.35 -5.11 6.96
C THR A 100 -10.34 -6.52 7.55
N LEU A 101 -11.24 -7.41 7.11
CA LEU A 101 -11.26 -8.80 7.56
C LEU A 101 -10.00 -9.56 7.12
N LEU A 102 -9.54 -9.31 5.89
CA LEU A 102 -8.30 -9.87 5.38
C LEU A 102 -7.09 -9.35 6.16
N HIS A 103 -7.02 -8.04 6.40
CA HIS A 103 -5.99 -7.41 7.23
C HIS A 103 -5.93 -8.03 8.63
N ASP A 104 -7.07 -8.18 9.29
CA ASP A 104 -7.16 -8.76 10.63
C ASP A 104 -6.74 -10.23 10.64
N ALA A 105 -7.16 -11.01 9.65
CA ALA A 105 -6.75 -12.41 9.51
C ALA A 105 -5.23 -12.56 9.31
N VAL A 106 -4.62 -11.70 8.48
CA VAL A 106 -3.17 -11.69 8.25
C VAL A 106 -2.42 -11.29 9.51
N THR A 107 -2.82 -10.20 10.17
CA THR A 107 -2.13 -9.70 11.36
C THR A 107 -2.25 -10.64 12.57
N VAL A 108 -3.38 -11.33 12.73
CA VAL A 108 -3.54 -12.42 13.71
C VAL A 108 -2.58 -13.57 13.40
N ARG A 109 -2.44 -13.98 12.14
CA ARG A 109 -1.51 -15.03 11.73
C ARG A 109 -0.05 -14.64 11.99
N LEU A 110 0.34 -13.42 11.63
CA LEU A 110 1.66 -12.87 11.92
C LEU A 110 1.94 -12.81 13.43
N GLY A 111 0.95 -12.41 14.24
CA GLY A 111 1.05 -12.41 15.69
C GLY A 111 1.32 -13.80 16.28
N ARG A 112 0.65 -14.84 15.76
CA ARG A 112 0.88 -16.24 16.19
C ARG A 112 2.28 -16.74 15.85
N LEU A 113 2.87 -16.23 14.78
CA LEU A 113 4.24 -16.53 14.35
C LEU A 113 5.28 -15.61 15.04
N ASN A 114 4.87 -14.77 16.00
CA ASN A 114 5.71 -13.82 16.72
C ASN A 114 6.39 -12.75 15.84
N PHE A 115 5.75 -12.34 14.75
CA PHE A 115 6.19 -11.15 14.01
C PHE A 115 5.79 -9.87 14.73
N HIS A 116 6.73 -8.92 14.77
CA HIS A 116 6.44 -7.54 15.14
C HIS A 116 6.01 -6.77 13.89
N TRP A 117 4.70 -6.75 13.64
CA TRP A 117 4.12 -6.10 12.49
C TRP A 117 3.62 -4.69 12.81
N LYS A 118 3.51 -3.86 11.77
CA LYS A 118 2.94 -2.50 11.81
C LYS A 118 2.07 -2.27 10.57
N SER A 119 0.96 -1.58 10.79
CA SER A 119 0.08 -1.11 9.72
C SER A 119 -0.26 0.35 9.99
N CYS A 120 -0.11 1.20 8.98
CA CYS A 120 -0.37 2.63 9.08
C CYS A 120 -1.35 3.03 7.98
N CYS A 121 -2.42 3.74 8.37
CA CYS A 121 -3.38 4.34 7.45
C CYS A 121 -4.07 3.34 6.48
N PHE A 122 -4.29 2.10 6.88
CA PHE A 122 -4.99 1.10 6.07
C PHE A 122 -6.51 1.38 5.99
N PRO A 123 -7.19 1.13 4.85
CA PRO A 123 -6.65 0.80 3.53
C PRO A 123 -6.40 2.04 2.66
N HIS A 124 -5.20 2.15 2.08
CA HIS A 124 -4.88 3.16 1.08
C HIS A 124 -3.95 2.61 0.00
N MET A 125 -4.00 3.23 -1.18
CA MET A 125 -3.08 2.98 -2.29
C MET A 125 -2.35 4.27 -2.61
N SER A 126 -1.01 4.26 -2.57
CA SER A 126 -0.22 5.42 -2.97
C SER A 126 -0.30 5.59 -4.50
N LEU A 127 -0.41 6.84 -4.97
CA LEU A 127 -0.31 7.17 -6.39
C LEU A 127 0.99 7.89 -6.73
N PHE A 128 1.41 8.81 -5.85
CA PHE A 128 2.64 9.55 -5.99
C PHE A 128 3.33 9.66 -4.65
N TYR A 129 4.65 9.46 -4.68
CA TYR A 129 5.54 9.97 -3.64
C TYR A 129 6.11 11.28 -4.16
N VAL A 130 6.18 12.29 -3.29
CA VAL A 130 6.79 13.58 -3.64
C VAL A 130 7.72 13.95 -2.50
N ASP A 131 8.97 14.20 -2.87
CA ASP A 131 10.02 14.64 -1.96
C ASP A 131 10.06 16.16 -1.90
N GLU A 132 9.12 16.75 -1.16
CA GLU A 132 9.14 18.20 -0.90
C GLU A 132 10.26 18.49 0.11
N SER A 133 11.34 19.13 -0.33
CA SER A 133 12.36 19.66 0.57
C SER A 133 11.72 20.63 1.56
N GLU A 134 12.08 20.56 2.85
CA GLU A 134 11.61 21.50 3.87
C GLU A 134 11.83 22.95 3.40
N GLU A 135 10.76 23.75 3.38
CA GLU A 135 10.82 25.22 3.19
C GLU A 135 11.51 25.91 4.38
#